data_AF-A0A399ZKH0-F1
#
_entry.id   AF-A0A399ZKH0-F1
#
_cell.length_a   1.000
_cell.length_b   1.000
_cell.length_c   1.000
_cell.angle_alpha   90.00
_cell.angle_beta   90.00
_cell.angle_gamma   90.00
#
_symmetry.space_group_name_H-M   'P 1'
#
loop_
_entity.id
_entity.type
_entity.pdbx_description
1 polymer ?
#
loop_
_entity_poly.entity_id
_entity_poly.type
_entity_poly.pdbx_seq_one_letter_code
_entity_poly.pdbx_strand_id
1 'polypeptide(L)'
;MGERIVQALIVLIGVPAVLVGYVAVVEWLLRFVPERSRPRARPWLWLGPAFFFLLVFLVYPALNTMYLSLRNRDGSEFVGLQNYVYAFTNRDMLFALRNNLLWVIFFPLFAVTLGLLLAVLTDRVR
;
A
#
# COMPACT_ATOMS: atom_id res chain seq x y z
N MET A 1 -9.47 -19.67 -26.79
CA MET A 1 -10.43 -18.54 -26.89
C MET A 1 -11.54 -18.64 -25.82
N GLY A 2 -12.09 -19.83 -25.54
CA GLY A 2 -13.12 -20.04 -24.52
C GLY A 2 -12.76 -19.55 -23.11
N GLU A 3 -11.54 -19.80 -22.63
CA GLU A 3 -11.13 -19.38 -21.27
C GLU A 3 -11.16 -17.87 -21.05
N ARG A 4 -10.77 -17.07 -22.06
CA ARG A 4 -10.81 -15.60 -21.97
C ARG A 4 -12.24 -15.08 -21.93
N ILE A 5 -13.18 -15.74 -22.62
CA ILE A 5 -14.61 -15.39 -22.60
C ILE A 5 -15.22 -15.73 -21.24
N VAL A 6 -14.86 -16.88 -20.66
CA VAL A 6 -15.29 -17.27 -19.31
C VAL A 6 -14.75 -16.28 -18.27
N GLN A 7 -13.48 -15.90 -18.35
CA GLN A 7 -12.90 -14.88 -17.46
C GLN A 7 -13.60 -13.53 -17.62
N ALA A 8 -13.87 -13.10 -18.85
CA ALA A 8 -14.61 -11.87 -19.11
C ALA A 8 -16.02 -11.91 -18.50
N LEU A 9 -16.74 -13.03 -18.62
CA LEU A 9 -18.07 -13.20 -18.01
C LEU A 9 -18.00 -13.21 -16.48
N ILE A 10 -17.01 -13.88 -15.90
CA ILE A 10 -16.78 -13.89 -14.44
C ILE A 10 -16.52 -12.48 -13.93
N VAL A 11 -15.70 -11.69 -14.61
CA VAL A 11 -15.44 -10.29 -14.21
C VAL A 11 -16.70 -9.44 -14.39
N LEU A 12 -17.39 -9.59 -15.52
CA LEU A 12 -18.58 -8.83 -15.87
C LEU A 12 -19.72 -9.02 -14.86
N ILE A 13 -19.88 -10.22 -14.32
CA ILE A 13 -20.96 -10.54 -13.36
C ILE A 13 -20.45 -10.45 -11.92
N GLY A 14 -19.24 -10.93 -11.67
CA GLY A 14 -18.65 -11.00 -10.33
C GLY A 14 -18.39 -9.62 -9.74
N VAL A 15 -17.87 -8.66 -10.52
CA VAL A 15 -17.61 -7.31 -10.01
C VAL A 15 -18.91 -6.62 -9.58
N PRO A 16 -19.98 -6.55 -10.41
CA PRO A 16 -21.27 -6.01 -9.98
C PRO A 16 -21.88 -6.76 -8.81
N ALA A 17 -21.80 -8.10 -8.78
CA ALA A 17 -22.35 -8.90 -7.68
C ALA A 17 -21.65 -8.57 -6.35
N VAL A 18 -20.33 -8.42 -6.35
CA VAL A 18 -19.56 -7.99 -5.17
C VAL A 18 -19.95 -6.58 -4.75
N LEU A 19 -20.09 -5.65 -5.69
CA LEU A 19 -20.51 -4.27 -5.38
C LEU A 19 -21.91 -4.22 -4.78
N VAL A 20 -22.88 -4.94 -5.36
CA VAL A 20 -24.25 -5.01 -4.84
C VAL A 20 -24.27 -5.67 -3.46
N GLY A 21 -23.54 -6.77 -3.28
CA GLY A 21 -23.41 -7.44 -2.00
C GLY A 21 -22.81 -6.50 -0.94
N TYR A 22 -21.79 -5.75 -1.30
CA TYR A 22 -21.18 -4.75 -0.43
C TYR A 22 -22.15 -3.62 -0.07
N VAL A 23 -22.89 -3.07 -1.04
CA VAL A 23 -23.92 -2.05 -0.78
C VAL A 23 -24.98 -2.61 0.18
N ALA A 24 -25.46 -3.82 -0.05
CA ALA A 24 -26.44 -4.47 0.81
C ALA A 24 -25.91 -4.65 2.24
N VAL A 25 -24.64 -5.04 2.40
CA VAL A 25 -23.98 -5.15 3.71
C VAL A 25 -23.86 -3.79 4.38
N VAL A 26 -23.44 -2.74 3.66
CA VAL A 26 -23.32 -1.39 4.22
C VAL A 26 -24.69 -0.86 4.65
N GLU A 27 -25.73 -1.02 3.83
CA GLU A 27 -27.09 -0.63 4.19
C GLU A 27 -27.61 -1.41 5.39
N TRP A 28 -27.33 -2.72 5.46
CA TRP A 28 -27.66 -3.55 6.60
C TRP A 28 -26.97 -3.07 7.89
N LEU A 29 -25.67 -2.76 7.82
CA LEU A 29 -24.91 -2.20 8.95
C LEU A 29 -25.45 -0.84 9.40
N LEU A 30 -25.82 0.03 8.45
CA LEU A 30 -26.37 1.36 8.75
C LEU A 30 -27.71 1.31 9.47
N ARG A 31 -28.49 0.23 9.33
CA ARG A 31 -29.77 0.06 10.05
C ARG A 31 -29.57 -0.05 11.56
N PHE A 32 -28.44 -0.60 12.01
CA PHE A 32 -28.09 -0.67 13.44
C PHE A 32 -27.61 0.68 14.00
N VAL A 33 -27.26 1.65 13.14
CA VAL A 33 -26.79 2.97 13.56
C VAL A 33 -27.99 3.91 13.79
N PRO A 34 -28.04 4.64 14.92
CA PRO A 34 -29.09 5.62 15.21
C PRO A 34 -29.19 6.68 14.10
N GLU A 35 -30.42 7.10 13.76
CA GLU A 35 -30.71 8.05 12.66
C GLU A 35 -29.85 9.32 12.70
N ARG A 36 -29.58 9.84 13.90
CA ARG A 36 -28.76 11.05 14.12
C ARG A 36 -27.30 10.89 13.68
N SER A 37 -26.77 9.65 13.66
CA SER A 37 -25.36 9.36 13.38
C SER A 37 -25.13 8.73 12.00
N ARG A 38 -26.18 8.31 11.29
CA ARG A 38 -26.08 7.68 9.96
C ARG A 38 -25.31 8.52 8.93
N PRO A 39 -25.50 9.86 8.83
CA PRO A 39 -24.75 10.68 7.86
C PRO A 39 -23.24 10.66 8.14
N ARG A 40 -22.83 10.53 9.40
CA ARG A 40 -21.42 10.46 9.79
C ARG A 40 -20.82 9.07 9.63
N ALA A 41 -21.60 8.01 9.86
CA ALA A 41 -21.13 6.63 9.75
C ALA A 41 -20.99 6.14 8.30
N ARG A 42 -21.83 6.65 7.38
CA ARG A 42 -21.87 6.19 5.99
C ARG A 42 -20.52 6.30 5.27
N PRO A 43 -19.78 7.44 5.30
CA PRO A 43 -18.46 7.53 4.65
C PRO A 43 -17.45 6.50 5.16
N TRP A 44 -17.42 6.25 6.48
CA TRP A 44 -16.49 5.28 7.08
C TRP A 44 -16.78 3.84 6.66
N LEU A 45 -18.06 3.47 6.57
CA LEU A 45 -18.45 2.17 6.06
C LEU A 45 -18.06 2.03 4.59
N TRP A 46 -18.25 3.07 3.77
CA TRP A 46 -17.83 3.09 2.36
C TRP A 46 -16.31 2.91 2.17
N LEU A 47 -15.52 3.43 3.11
CA LEU A 47 -14.07 3.23 3.15
C LEU A 47 -13.67 1.85 3.69
N GLY A 48 -14.60 1.07 4.25
CA GLY A 48 -14.35 -0.22 4.88
C GLY A 48 -13.49 -1.18 4.04
N PRO A 49 -13.80 -1.44 2.76
CA PRO A 49 -12.99 -2.30 1.89
C PRO A 49 -11.58 -1.77 1.69
N ALA A 50 -11.42 -0.45 1.46
CA ALA A 50 -10.10 0.16 1.32
C ALA A 50 -9.28 -0.01 2.60
N PHE A 51 -9.89 0.20 3.78
CA PHE A 51 -9.23 -0.06 5.07
C PHE A 51 -8.90 -1.54 5.26
N PHE A 52 -9.79 -2.45 4.87
CA PHE A 52 -9.54 -3.88 4.94
C PHE A 52 -8.31 -4.27 4.11
N PHE A 53 -8.25 -3.86 2.84
CA PHE A 53 -7.10 -4.13 1.98
C PHE A 53 -5.82 -3.47 2.52
N LEU A 54 -5.90 -2.23 2.99
CA LEU A 54 -4.78 -1.53 3.61
C LEU A 54 -4.27 -2.28 4.85
N LEU A 55 -5.17 -2.76 5.71
CA LEU A 55 -4.79 -3.49 6.91
C LEU A 55 -4.13 -4.83 6.58
N VAL A 56 -4.72 -5.60 5.65
CA VAL A 56 -4.24 -6.94 5.30
C VAL A 56 -2.94 -6.91 4.50
N PHE A 57 -2.84 -6.02 3.51
CA PHE A 57 -1.74 -6.02 2.55
C PHE A 57 -0.61 -5.05 2.87
N LEU A 58 -0.84 -4.08 3.76
CA LEU A 58 0.18 -3.11 4.14
C LEU A 58 0.48 -3.14 5.64
N VAL A 59 -0.53 -2.93 6.49
CA VAL A 59 -0.30 -2.76 7.94
C VAL A 59 0.14 -4.06 8.60
N TYR A 60 -0.57 -5.16 8.35
CA TYR A 60 -0.21 -6.48 8.88
C TYR A 60 1.22 -6.89 8.50
N PRO A 61 1.62 -6.90 7.20
CA PRO A 61 2.98 -7.26 6.84
C PRO A 61 4.02 -6.26 7.38
N ALA A 62 3.72 -4.96 7.45
CA ALA A 62 4.63 -3.97 8.03
C ALA A 62 4.85 -4.18 9.53
N LEU A 63 3.79 -4.46 10.29
CA LEU A 63 3.93 -4.79 11.71
C LEU A 63 4.68 -6.11 11.90
N ASN A 64 4.44 -7.09 11.03
CA ASN A 64 5.17 -8.36 11.05
C ASN A 64 6.66 -8.16 10.74
N THR A 65 7.03 -7.30 9.79
CA THR A 65 8.44 -7.01 9.49
C THR A 65 9.11 -6.23 10.61
N MET A 66 8.40 -5.31 11.27
CA MET A 66 8.86 -4.64 12.50
C MET A 66 9.06 -5.63 13.66
N TYR A 67 8.21 -6.65 13.77
CA TYR A 67 8.36 -7.68 14.78
C TYR A 67 9.57 -8.59 14.48
N LEU A 68 9.70 -9.01 13.21
CA LEU A 68 10.80 -9.85 12.75
C LEU A 68 12.16 -9.13 12.81
N SER A 69 12.21 -7.81 12.66
CA SER A 69 13.46 -7.05 12.75
C SER A 69 14.11 -7.10 14.14
N LEU A 70 13.34 -7.46 15.17
CA LEU A 70 13.83 -7.64 16.54
C LEU A 70 14.20 -9.10 16.86
N ARG A 71 14.03 -10.02 15.89
CA ARG A 71 14.34 -11.45 16.01
C ARG A 71 15.60 -11.81 15.23
N ASN A 72 16.19 -12.96 15.55
CA ASN A 72 17.34 -13.48 14.82
C ASN A 72 16.98 -13.81 13.35
N ARG A 73 17.99 -14.16 12.54
CA ARG A 73 17.85 -14.40 11.10
C ARG A 73 16.77 -15.44 10.74
N ASP A 74 16.60 -16.45 11.58
CA ASP A 74 15.66 -17.56 11.35
C ASP A 74 14.33 -17.35 12.11
N GLY A 75 14.17 -16.21 12.79
CA GLY A 75 12.96 -15.84 13.53
C GLY A 75 12.72 -16.62 14.83
N SER A 76 13.65 -17.47 15.28
CA SER A 76 13.47 -18.33 16.45
C SER A 76 13.64 -17.60 17.78
N GLU A 77 14.58 -16.66 17.87
CA GLU A 77 14.94 -15.98 19.12
C GLU A 77 14.79 -14.47 19.02
N PHE A 78 14.44 -13.82 20.14
CA PHE A 78 14.37 -12.36 20.24
C PHE A 78 15.76 -11.79 20.55
N VAL A 79 16.31 -10.99 19.64
CA VAL A 79 17.66 -10.39 19.75
C VAL A 79 17.62 -8.89 20.05
N GLY A 80 16.41 -8.31 20.19
CA GLY A 80 16.23 -6.89 20.47
C GLY A 80 16.79 -6.01 19.36
N LEU A 81 17.62 -5.02 19.71
CA LEU A 81 18.16 -4.03 18.76
C LEU A 81 19.48 -4.43 18.08
N GLN A 82 19.96 -5.67 18.28
CA GLN A 82 21.24 -6.11 17.73
C GLN A 82 21.31 -6.00 16.20
N ASN A 83 20.21 -6.32 15.49
CA ASN A 83 20.14 -6.19 14.04
C ASN A 83 20.30 -4.73 13.56
N TYR A 84 19.81 -3.76 14.34
CA TYR A 84 19.96 -2.35 14.02
C TYR A 84 21.40 -1.89 14.23
N VAL A 85 22.05 -2.32 15.34
CA VAL A 85 23.47 -2.05 15.55
C VAL A 85 24.32 -2.64 14.43
N TYR A 86 24.04 -3.88 14.03
CA TYR A 86 24.69 -4.52 12.87
C TYR A 86 24.50 -3.69 11.60
N ALA A 87 23.28 -3.21 11.34
CA ALA A 87 22.98 -2.44 10.13
C ALA A 87 23.80 -1.14 10.03
N PHE A 88 24.13 -0.51 11.16
CA PHE A 88 24.92 0.73 11.21
C PHE A 88 26.42 0.52 11.47
N THR A 89 26.87 -0.70 11.77
CA THR A 89 28.28 -0.99 12.06
C THR A 89 28.94 -1.82 10.95
N ASN A 90 28.17 -2.64 10.24
CA ASN A 90 28.68 -3.48 9.16
C ASN A 90 29.02 -2.64 7.91
N ARG A 91 30.23 -2.82 7.37
CA ARG A 91 30.71 -2.07 6.20
C ARG A 91 29.83 -2.28 4.97
N ASP A 92 29.47 -3.51 4.65
CA ASP A 92 28.68 -3.84 3.46
C ASP A 92 27.28 -3.24 3.55
N MET A 93 26.66 -3.29 4.74
CA MET A 93 25.36 -2.64 4.97
C MET A 93 25.47 -1.12 4.81
N LEU A 94 26.49 -0.48 5.38
CA LEU A 94 26.70 0.96 5.21
C LEU A 94 26.97 1.35 3.75
N PHE A 95 27.70 0.54 3.00
CA PHE A 95 27.89 0.73 1.56
C PHE A 95 26.55 0.65 0.81
N ALA A 96 25.73 -0.35 1.10
CA ALA A 96 24.41 -0.50 0.50
C ALA A 96 23.46 0.65 0.88
N LEU A 97 23.45 1.08 2.13
CA LEU A 97 22.66 2.21 2.63
C LEU A 97 23.08 3.52 1.95
N ARG A 98 24.38 3.81 1.88
CA ARG A 98 24.89 5.00 1.19
C ARG A 98 24.51 4.98 -0.28
N ASN A 99 24.66 3.84 -0.96
CA ASN A 99 24.31 3.72 -2.37
C ASN A 99 22.80 3.95 -2.61
N ASN A 100 21.93 3.36 -1.78
CA ASN A 100 20.48 3.60 -1.84
C ASN A 100 20.13 5.06 -1.54
N LEU A 101 20.80 5.69 -0.58
CA LEU A 101 20.57 7.10 -0.26
C LEU A 101 20.94 8.01 -1.44
N LEU A 102 22.10 7.76 -2.07
CA LEU A 102 22.50 8.47 -3.28
C LEU A 102 21.46 8.26 -4.40
N TRP A 103 20.98 7.02 -4.56
CA TRP A 103 19.95 6.72 -5.56
C TRP A 103 18.64 7.49 -5.31
N VAL A 104 18.12 7.49 -4.08
CA VAL A 104 16.89 8.20 -3.69
C VAL A 104 17.01 9.72 -3.85
N ILE A 105 18.20 10.29 -3.71
CA ILE A 105 18.40 11.73 -3.87
C ILE A 105 18.59 12.10 -5.34
N PHE A 106 19.57 11.49 -6.00
CA PHE A 106 19.97 11.92 -7.33
C PHE A 106 18.98 11.49 -8.39
N PHE A 107 18.43 10.27 -8.32
CA PHE A 107 17.55 9.77 -9.37
C PHE A 107 16.25 10.59 -9.51
N PRO A 108 15.46 10.83 -8.44
CA PRO A 108 14.27 11.68 -8.53
C PRO A 108 14.62 13.12 -8.88
N LEU A 109 15.72 13.66 -8.35
CA LEU A 109 16.15 15.02 -8.68
C LEU A 109 16.38 15.17 -10.18
N PHE A 110 17.17 14.30 -10.80
CA PHE A 110 17.39 14.32 -12.24
C PHE A 110 16.11 14.08 -13.03
N ALA A 111 15.29 13.09 -12.64
CA ALA A 111 14.04 12.78 -13.33
C ALA A 111 13.06 13.97 -13.31
N VAL A 112 12.88 14.61 -12.15
CA VAL A 112 11.98 15.77 -11.98
C VAL A 112 12.54 16.98 -12.70
N THR A 113 13.83 17.30 -12.55
CA THR A 113 14.46 18.44 -13.23
C THR A 113 14.36 18.30 -14.75
N LEU A 114 14.70 17.15 -15.31
CA LEU A 114 14.58 16.91 -16.75
C LEU A 114 13.13 16.93 -17.22
N GLY A 115 12.20 16.32 -16.45
CA GLY A 115 10.77 16.37 -16.76
C GLY A 115 10.21 17.78 -16.80
N LEU A 116 10.60 18.63 -15.83
CA LEU A 116 10.21 20.04 -15.79
C LEU A 116 10.84 20.85 -16.92
N LEU A 117 12.12 20.62 -17.24
CA LEU A 117 12.79 21.26 -18.36
C LEU A 117 12.07 20.96 -19.68
N LEU A 118 11.74 19.69 -19.93
CA LEU A 118 10.98 19.29 -21.10
C LEU A 118 9.59 19.92 -21.12
N ALA A 119 8.87 19.90 -19.99
CA ALA A 119 7.55 20.52 -19.89
C ALA A 119 7.58 22.01 -20.27
N VAL A 120 8.57 22.76 -19.75
CA VAL A 120 8.73 24.19 -20.05
C VAL A 120 9.15 24.43 -21.50
N LEU A 121 10.04 23.61 -22.05
CA LEU A 121 10.45 23.72 -23.46
C LEU A 121 9.28 23.45 -24.40
N THR A 122 8.47 22.42 -24.14
CA THR A 122 7.30 22.09 -24.96
C THR A 122 6.21 23.15 -24.83
N ASP A 123 5.98 23.72 -23.64
CA ASP A 123 5.01 24.82 -23.45
C ASP A 123 5.35 26.07 -24.28
N ARG A 124 6.65 26.29 -24.56
CA ARG A 124 7.15 27.40 -25.38
C ARG A 124 7.00 27.16 -26.89
N VAL A 125 6.78 25.92 -27.33
CA VAL A 125 6.59 25.57 -28.75
C VAL A 125 5.10 25.67 -29.06
N ARG A 126 4.68 26.80 -29.64
CA ARG A 126 3.39 26.93 -30.31
C ARG A 126 3.42 26.29 -31.69
#